data_AF-A0A8J8NL03-F1
#
_entry.id   AF-A0A8J8NL03-F1
#
_cell.length_a   1.000
_cell.length_b   1.000
_cell.length_c   1.000
_cell.angle_alpha   90.00
_cell.angle_beta   90.00
_cell.angle_gamma   90.00
#
_symmetry.space_group_name_H-M   'P 1'
#
loop_
_entity.id
_entity.type
_entity.pdbx_description
1 polymer ?
#
loop_
_entity_poly.entity_id
_entity_poly.type
_entity_poly.pdbx_seq_one_letter_code
_entity_poly.pdbx_strand_id
1 'polypeptide(L)'
;MIILCLLLLLSHAAESLYMGTTLDDCYAVARSFNNTCTQAPKAPAPWTSTFKSITQSCPDTRTFQLKSCQIVVMLCVSCSQNATTGQVRMRVQTNGLPRGHCYGGQCPAQRKIDFEVDFNKNVSMEKAITFRSNNQFDDKACSNMSLKVVPTWTNLKVYEDGHQMDDIAGIAINGGIIKAPIVKYMMDPYFPTFTLGRNFTQSPTFDTCLGFVDEQSTYGYIMLSPCISNSSMIAQNRSCGKDPFCSQDIKNHSLYFQNRQERVLGIAKDGHIIQSPFFYEGSFIRCTNLDQCGGYFMEQQTYVYTWSNIFPYSMTCFGPGSQPSVYTARCSENTCSGRYLMEVGLILMALLQFIILI
;
A
#
# COMPACT_ATOMS: atom_id res chain seq x y z
N MET A 1 29.27 26.61 27.44
CA MET A 1 29.23 25.12 27.52
C MET A 1 27.88 24.58 28.02
N ILE A 2 27.29 25.12 29.09
CA ILE A 2 26.00 24.61 29.64
C ILE A 2 24.81 24.79 28.67
N ILE A 3 24.76 25.89 27.90
CA ILE A 3 23.68 26.16 26.92
C ILE A 3 23.72 25.19 25.71
N LEU A 4 24.91 24.72 25.32
CA LEU A 4 25.05 23.74 24.22
C LEU A 4 24.57 22.33 24.66
N CYS A 5 24.67 22.02 25.95
CA CYS A 5 24.20 20.76 26.52
C CYS A 5 22.67 20.73 26.70
N LEU A 6 22.04 21.88 26.98
CA LEU A 6 20.56 22.00 26.99
C LEU A 6 19.94 21.94 25.58
N LEU A 7 20.62 22.46 24.56
CA LEU A 7 20.17 22.36 23.16
C LEU A 7 20.30 20.93 22.60
N LEU A 8 21.22 20.12 23.11
CA LEU A 8 21.34 18.68 22.80
C LEU A 8 20.37 17.79 23.60
N LEU A 9 19.80 18.28 24.71
CA LEU A 9 18.74 17.57 25.45
C LEU A 9 17.33 17.88 24.93
N LEU A 10 17.18 18.97 24.14
CA LEU A 10 15.95 19.31 23.42
C LEU A 10 15.93 18.75 21.99
N SER A 11 16.95 18.00 21.56
CA SER A 11 16.88 17.23 20.32
C SER A 11 15.98 16.00 20.53
N HIS A 12 14.68 16.28 20.48
CA HIS A 12 13.65 15.41 19.95
C HIS A 12 13.67 13.97 20.47
N ALA A 13 13.00 13.76 21.61
CA ALA A 13 12.21 12.53 21.78
C ALA A 13 11.07 12.57 20.75
N ALA A 14 11.47 12.34 19.51
CA ALA A 14 10.61 12.18 18.38
C ALA A 14 10.06 10.75 18.53
N GLU A 15 8.95 10.62 19.26
CA GLU A 15 8.33 9.32 19.45
C GLU A 15 7.94 8.78 18.06
N SER A 16 8.58 7.68 17.64
CA SER A 16 8.13 6.89 16.50
C SER A 16 6.63 6.62 16.69
N LEU A 17 5.88 6.65 15.59
CA LEU A 17 4.44 6.41 15.63
C LEU A 17 4.21 4.92 15.92
N TYR A 18 4.29 4.56 17.20
CA TYR A 18 4.03 3.20 17.62
C TYR A 18 2.54 2.92 17.49
N MET A 19 2.19 1.99 16.60
CA MET A 19 0.81 1.53 16.40
C MET A 19 0.76 0.07 16.79
N GLY A 20 0.44 -0.20 18.06
CA GLY A 20 0.35 -1.55 18.61
C GLY A 20 -0.95 -2.27 18.23
N THR A 21 -1.45 -3.09 19.16
CA THR A 21 -2.64 -3.94 18.98
C THR A 21 -3.83 -3.52 19.84
N THR A 22 -3.75 -2.35 20.49
CA THR A 22 -4.78 -1.90 21.43
C THR A 22 -5.97 -1.26 20.72
N LEU A 23 -7.07 -1.03 21.45
CA LEU A 23 -8.24 -0.36 20.90
C LEU A 23 -7.92 1.11 20.54
N ASP A 24 -7.06 1.76 21.33
CA ASP A 24 -6.63 3.13 21.07
C ASP A 24 -5.73 3.22 19.84
N ASP A 25 -4.83 2.24 19.63
CA ASP A 25 -4.03 2.12 18.40
C ASP A 25 -4.94 1.95 17.18
N CYS A 26 -5.95 1.08 17.29
CA CYS A 26 -6.94 0.89 16.22
C CYS A 26 -7.68 2.19 15.92
N TYR A 27 -8.11 2.93 16.95
CA TYR A 27 -8.74 4.23 16.76
C TYR A 27 -7.80 5.26 16.12
N ALA A 28 -6.51 5.26 16.47
CA ALA A 28 -5.53 6.15 15.85
C ALA A 28 -5.39 5.85 14.35
N VAL A 29 -5.26 4.57 13.97
CA VAL A 29 -5.25 4.13 12.57
C VAL A 29 -6.56 4.47 11.87
N ALA A 30 -7.72 4.14 12.46
CA ALA A 30 -9.01 4.43 11.85
C ALA A 30 -9.25 5.93 11.59
N ARG A 31 -8.70 6.82 12.44
CA ARG A 31 -8.76 8.28 12.24
C ARG A 31 -7.89 8.77 11.09
N SER A 32 -6.87 8.02 10.67
CA SER A 32 -6.06 8.40 9.50
C SER A 32 -6.81 8.21 8.18
N PHE A 33 -7.90 7.45 8.18
CA PHE A 33 -8.76 7.27 7.02
C PHE A 33 -9.67 8.48 6.81
N ASN A 34 -9.91 8.81 5.54
CA ASN A 34 -10.81 9.87 5.08
C ASN A 34 -12.29 9.47 5.22
N ASN A 35 -12.68 9.05 6.41
CA ASN A 35 -14.01 8.57 6.74
C ASN A 35 -15.10 9.53 6.28
N THR A 36 -16.17 8.98 5.71
CA THR A 36 -17.37 9.71 5.32
C THR A 36 -18.58 9.37 6.20
N CYS A 37 -18.46 8.38 7.09
CA CYS A 37 -19.45 8.09 8.13
C CYS A 37 -19.24 8.98 9.37
N THR A 38 -20.32 9.22 10.13
CA THR A 38 -20.29 10.05 11.35
C THR A 38 -19.90 9.28 12.61
N GLN A 39 -19.96 7.95 12.59
CA GLN A 39 -19.77 7.09 13.76
C GLN A 39 -18.33 6.58 13.93
N ALA A 40 -17.46 6.80 12.94
CA ALA A 40 -16.05 6.46 13.04
C ALA A 40 -15.33 7.31 14.10
N PRO A 41 -14.32 6.74 14.80
CA PRO A 41 -13.82 5.38 14.64
C PRO A 41 -14.52 4.34 15.55
N LYS A 42 -15.59 4.71 16.27
CA LYS A 42 -16.14 3.92 17.39
C LYS A 42 -17.19 2.87 17.02
N ALA A 43 -17.92 3.07 15.92
CA ALA A 43 -18.96 2.12 15.50
C ALA A 43 -19.06 2.04 13.98
N PRO A 44 -19.40 0.85 13.44
CA PRO A 44 -19.65 0.70 12.02
C PRO A 44 -20.94 1.41 11.61
N ALA A 45 -20.99 1.87 10.36
CA ALA A 45 -22.15 2.57 9.83
C ALA A 45 -23.09 1.59 9.11
N PRO A 46 -24.42 1.74 9.24
CA PRO A 46 -25.36 1.09 8.33
C PRO A 46 -25.11 1.55 6.89
N TRP A 47 -25.07 0.61 5.93
CA TRP A 47 -24.82 0.88 4.51
C TRP A 47 -25.78 1.88 3.87
N THR A 48 -26.95 2.13 4.46
CA THR A 48 -28.10 2.73 3.77
C THR A 48 -28.43 4.18 4.15
N SER A 49 -27.77 4.82 5.11
CA SER A 49 -28.23 6.16 5.56
C SER A 49 -27.22 7.12 6.18
N THR A 50 -25.96 6.72 6.42
CA THR A 50 -25.04 7.52 7.26
C THR A 50 -23.71 7.91 6.61
N PHE A 51 -23.46 7.50 5.36
CA PHE A 51 -22.31 7.96 4.60
C PHE A 51 -22.60 9.33 3.98
N LYS A 52 -21.80 10.34 4.32
CA LYS A 52 -21.82 11.62 3.60
C LYS A 52 -21.29 11.37 2.18
N SER A 53 -22.18 11.46 1.20
CA SER A 53 -21.77 11.43 -0.20
C SER A 53 -21.00 12.71 -0.52
N ILE A 54 -19.82 12.54 -1.12
CA ILE A 54 -19.12 13.64 -1.79
C ILE A 54 -19.29 13.39 -3.27
N THR A 55 -20.15 14.17 -3.92
CA THR A 55 -20.23 14.18 -5.37
C THR A 55 -19.03 14.91 -5.93
N GLN A 56 -18.18 14.19 -6.65
CA GLN A 56 -17.07 14.78 -7.37
C GLN A 56 -17.33 14.70 -8.88
N SER A 57 -17.24 15.85 -9.54
CA SER A 57 -17.32 15.97 -11.00
C SER A 57 -15.92 16.00 -11.60
N CYS A 58 -15.64 15.06 -12.49
CA CYS A 58 -14.34 14.96 -13.15
C CYS A 58 -14.43 15.46 -14.60
N PRO A 59 -13.72 16.55 -14.96
CA PRO A 59 -13.77 17.08 -16.32
C PRO A 59 -13.01 16.15 -17.29
N ASP A 60 -13.69 15.60 -18.30
CA ASP A 60 -13.00 14.84 -19.35
C ASP A 60 -12.09 15.78 -20.16
N THR A 61 -10.78 15.53 -20.14
CA THR A 61 -9.77 16.31 -20.88
C THR A 61 -9.44 15.70 -22.25
N ARG A 62 -10.07 14.57 -22.64
CA ARG A 62 -9.78 13.89 -23.91
C ARG A 62 -10.74 14.26 -25.03
N THR A 63 -11.98 14.62 -24.70
CA THR A 63 -12.99 14.98 -25.69
C THR A 63 -13.69 16.27 -25.27
N PHE A 64 -13.99 17.15 -26.23
CA PHE A 64 -14.85 18.34 -26.01
C PHE A 64 -16.28 17.98 -25.54
N GLN A 65 -16.58 16.70 -25.30
CA GLN A 65 -17.81 16.24 -24.66
C GLN A 65 -17.52 15.93 -23.19
N LEU A 66 -17.93 16.86 -22.33
CA LEU A 66 -17.86 16.75 -20.87
C LEU A 66 -18.74 15.60 -20.36
N LYS A 67 -18.26 14.36 -20.44
CA LYS A 67 -18.82 13.29 -19.60
C LYS A 67 -18.23 13.46 -18.20
N SER A 68 -18.92 14.22 -17.36
CA SER A 68 -18.61 14.30 -15.94
C SER A 68 -18.97 12.96 -15.28
N CYS A 69 -17.99 12.21 -14.81
CA CYS A 69 -18.26 11.15 -13.84
C CYS A 69 -18.71 11.81 -12.54
N GLN A 70 -19.88 11.41 -12.02
CA GLN A 70 -20.29 11.72 -10.66
C GLN A 70 -20.03 10.49 -9.80
N ILE A 71 -19.04 10.58 -8.92
CA ILE A 71 -18.77 9.53 -7.96
C ILE A 71 -19.30 9.95 -6.60
N VAL A 72 -19.83 8.97 -5.86
CA VAL A 72 -20.16 9.10 -4.44
C VAL A 72 -19.14 8.26 -3.70
N VAL A 73 -18.37 8.85 -2.79
CA VAL A 73 -17.35 8.12 -2.04
C VAL A 73 -17.91 7.64 -0.71
N MET A 74 -17.78 6.34 -0.43
CA MET A 74 -18.16 5.72 0.84
C MET A 74 -16.93 5.12 1.50
N LEU A 75 -16.64 5.56 2.72
CA LEU A 75 -15.56 5.00 3.54
C LEU A 75 -15.92 5.12 5.02
N CYS A 76 -15.94 4.00 5.74
CA CYS A 76 -16.10 3.96 7.18
C CYS A 76 -15.15 2.90 7.73
N VAL A 77 -14.22 3.33 8.56
CA VAL A 77 -13.31 2.48 9.30
C VAL A 77 -13.65 2.64 10.78
N SER A 78 -13.97 1.52 11.40
CA SER A 78 -14.38 1.47 12.80
C SER A 78 -13.63 0.37 13.53
N CYS A 79 -13.46 0.56 14.83
CA CYS A 79 -12.83 -0.38 15.71
C CYS A 79 -13.80 -0.85 16.78
N SER A 80 -13.65 -2.10 17.18
CA SER A 80 -14.36 -2.68 18.30
C SER A 80 -13.41 -3.57 19.10
N GLN A 81 -13.75 -3.80 20.37
CA GLN A 81 -13.04 -4.76 21.19
C GLN A 81 -14.04 -5.81 21.69
N ASN A 82 -13.69 -7.08 21.54
CA ASN A 82 -14.47 -8.16 22.13
C ASN A 82 -14.33 -8.08 23.66
N ALA A 83 -15.45 -7.91 24.37
CA ALA A 83 -15.45 -7.76 25.83
C ALA A 83 -14.91 -9.00 26.58
N THR A 84 -15.01 -10.19 25.99
CA THR A 84 -14.58 -11.44 26.59
C THR A 84 -13.11 -11.75 26.30
N THR A 85 -12.68 -11.60 25.05
CA THR A 85 -11.32 -11.99 24.63
C THR A 85 -10.33 -10.84 24.65
N GLY A 86 -10.80 -9.59 24.79
CA GLY A 86 -9.98 -8.39 24.63
C GLY A 86 -9.49 -8.15 23.19
N GLN A 87 -9.84 -9.03 22.24
CA GLN A 87 -9.39 -8.95 20.85
C GLN A 87 -9.97 -7.69 20.19
N VAL A 88 -9.07 -6.85 19.68
CA VAL A 88 -9.42 -5.66 18.92
C VAL A 88 -9.64 -6.04 17.46
N ARG A 89 -10.69 -5.50 16.86
CA ARG A 89 -11.07 -5.77 15.47
C ARG A 89 -11.31 -4.46 14.75
N MET A 90 -10.91 -4.41 13.49
CA MET A 90 -11.15 -3.30 12.58
C MET A 90 -12.15 -3.75 11.52
N ARG A 91 -13.18 -2.94 11.30
CA ARG A 91 -14.14 -3.11 10.21
C ARG A 91 -13.99 -1.98 9.20
N VAL A 92 -13.89 -2.35 7.94
CA VAL A 92 -13.72 -1.45 6.79
C VAL A 92 -14.91 -1.60 5.86
N GLN A 93 -15.62 -0.50 5.65
CA GLN A 93 -16.76 -0.40 4.73
C GLN A 93 -16.43 0.65 3.68
N THR A 94 -16.35 0.25 2.42
CA THR A 94 -16.07 1.19 1.33
C THR A 94 -16.70 0.76 0.02
N ASN A 95 -16.96 1.71 -0.87
CA ASN A 95 -17.37 1.40 -2.24
C ASN A 95 -16.18 1.33 -3.23
N GLY A 96 -14.93 1.34 -2.72
CA GLY A 96 -13.70 1.17 -3.49
C GLY A 96 -13.24 2.41 -4.26
N LEU A 97 -13.96 3.53 -4.13
CA LEU A 97 -13.63 4.77 -4.81
C LEU A 97 -12.83 5.70 -3.89
N PRO A 98 -11.62 6.14 -4.27
CA PRO A 98 -10.86 7.11 -3.48
C PRO A 98 -11.51 8.49 -3.43
N ARG A 99 -11.45 9.12 -2.25
CA ARG A 99 -11.90 10.50 -2.05
C ARG A 99 -11.05 11.49 -2.82
N GLY A 100 -11.73 12.44 -3.49
CA GLY A 100 -11.11 13.59 -4.12
C GLY A 100 -10.45 13.27 -5.47
N HIS A 101 -10.43 12.02 -5.89
CA HIS A 101 -9.67 11.64 -7.07
C HIS A 101 -10.54 11.67 -8.34
N CYS A 102 -9.97 12.17 -9.42
CA CYS A 102 -10.55 12.04 -10.75
C CYS A 102 -9.80 11.07 -11.64
N TYR A 103 -10.57 10.20 -12.28
CA TYR A 103 -10.05 9.10 -13.08
C TYR A 103 -9.89 9.54 -14.53
N GLY A 104 -8.74 9.22 -15.12
CA GLY A 104 -8.55 9.39 -16.55
C GLY A 104 -9.27 8.29 -17.33
N GLY A 105 -10.35 8.62 -18.05
CA GLY A 105 -11.00 7.69 -19.00
C GLY A 105 -12.37 7.22 -18.53
N GLN A 106 -12.56 5.90 -18.41
CA GLN A 106 -13.84 5.30 -18.02
C GLN A 106 -14.17 5.58 -16.54
N CYS A 107 -15.42 5.97 -16.27
CA CYS A 107 -15.88 6.11 -14.88
C CYS A 107 -15.84 4.74 -14.19
N PRO A 108 -15.17 4.62 -13.04
CA PRO A 108 -15.16 3.35 -12.32
C PRO A 108 -16.53 3.04 -11.72
N ALA A 109 -16.86 1.75 -11.69
CA ALA A 109 -17.99 1.21 -10.98
C ALA A 109 -17.69 1.20 -9.47
N GLN A 110 -18.76 1.40 -8.69
CA GLN A 110 -18.72 1.23 -7.24
C GLN A 110 -18.72 -0.26 -6.90
N ARG A 111 -17.93 -0.67 -5.90
CA ARG A 111 -17.86 -2.05 -5.42
C ARG A 111 -18.05 -2.07 -3.91
N LYS A 112 -19.11 -2.72 -3.45
CA LYS A 112 -19.45 -2.79 -2.02
C LYS A 112 -18.46 -3.72 -1.30
N ILE A 113 -17.54 -3.13 -0.54
CA ILE A 113 -16.53 -3.85 0.24
C ILE A 113 -16.86 -3.65 1.72
N ASP A 114 -17.13 -4.76 2.42
CA ASP A 114 -17.38 -4.77 3.85
C ASP A 114 -16.68 -5.98 4.47
N PHE A 115 -15.63 -5.71 5.23
CA PHE A 115 -14.93 -6.77 5.95
C PHE A 115 -14.51 -6.32 7.35
N GLU A 116 -14.40 -7.30 8.25
CA GLU A 116 -13.92 -7.13 9.62
C GLU A 116 -12.83 -8.16 9.92
N VAL A 117 -11.76 -7.71 10.56
CA VAL A 117 -10.55 -8.50 10.79
C VAL A 117 -9.94 -8.17 12.15
N ASP A 118 -9.17 -9.09 12.72
CA ASP A 118 -8.38 -8.81 13.92
C ASP A 118 -7.36 -7.70 13.59
N PHE A 119 -7.40 -6.61 14.36
CA PHE A 119 -6.55 -5.46 14.09
C PHE A 119 -5.11 -5.74 14.51
N ASN A 120 -4.19 -5.60 13.55
CA ASN A 120 -2.74 -5.58 13.73
C ASN A 120 -2.21 -6.70 14.64
N LYS A 121 -2.78 -7.89 14.50
CA LYS A 121 -2.56 -8.99 15.43
C LYS A 121 -1.09 -9.39 15.47
N ASN A 122 -0.54 -9.52 16.68
CA ASN A 122 0.83 -10.03 16.84
C ASN A 122 0.99 -11.42 16.20
N VAL A 123 1.91 -11.49 15.25
CA VAL A 123 2.27 -12.69 14.50
C VAL A 123 3.71 -13.06 14.82
N SER A 124 3.95 -14.30 15.25
CA SER A 124 5.31 -14.78 15.47
C SER A 124 5.96 -15.17 14.14
N MET A 125 7.29 -15.09 14.08
CA MET A 125 8.08 -15.60 12.94
C MET A 125 7.87 -17.10 12.69
N GLU A 126 7.38 -17.86 13.67
CA GLU A 126 7.00 -19.27 13.47
C GLU A 126 5.83 -19.45 12.51
N LYS A 127 4.98 -18.42 12.38
CA LYS A 127 3.86 -18.37 11.42
C LYS A 127 4.28 -17.80 10.08
N ALA A 128 5.57 -17.48 9.90
CA ALA A 128 6.06 -16.87 8.68
C ALA A 128 6.02 -17.84 7.51
N ILE A 129 5.62 -17.33 6.35
CA ILE A 129 5.56 -18.08 5.11
C ILE A 129 6.99 -18.41 4.69
N THR A 130 7.28 -19.71 4.64
CA THR A 130 8.58 -20.21 4.19
C THR A 130 8.55 -20.56 2.72
N PHE A 131 9.44 -19.94 1.97
CA PHE A 131 9.68 -20.23 0.57
C PHE A 131 10.88 -21.19 0.44
N ARG A 132 10.75 -22.20 -0.41
CA ARG A 132 11.76 -23.24 -0.63
C ARG A 132 12.46 -23.12 -1.99
N SER A 133 11.97 -22.25 -2.86
CA SER A 133 12.54 -22.01 -4.19
C SER A 133 12.04 -20.69 -4.78
N ASN A 134 12.75 -20.17 -5.79
CA ASN A 134 12.26 -19.04 -6.61
C ASN A 134 10.89 -19.35 -7.25
N ASN A 135 10.64 -20.59 -7.68
CA ASN A 135 9.34 -20.96 -8.27
C ASN A 135 8.19 -20.75 -7.27
N GLN A 136 8.34 -21.24 -6.03
CA GLN A 136 7.32 -21.04 -5.00
C GLN A 136 7.12 -19.57 -4.66
N PHE A 137 8.20 -18.78 -4.67
CA PHE A 137 8.11 -17.34 -4.46
C PHE A 137 7.38 -16.64 -5.61
N ASP A 138 7.73 -16.93 -6.86
CA ASP A 138 7.05 -16.39 -8.04
C ASP A 138 5.57 -16.79 -8.09
N ASP A 139 5.23 -18.02 -7.74
CA ASP A 139 3.84 -18.47 -7.68
C ASP A 139 3.01 -17.64 -6.71
N LYS A 140 3.63 -17.03 -5.69
CA LYS A 140 2.95 -16.13 -4.74
C LYS A 140 3.09 -14.67 -5.11
N ALA A 141 4.25 -14.23 -5.58
CA ALA A 141 4.56 -12.84 -5.80
C ALA A 141 4.17 -12.35 -7.19
N CYS A 142 4.28 -13.24 -8.18
CA CYS A 142 3.98 -12.98 -9.58
C CYS A 142 2.58 -13.47 -9.99
N SER A 143 1.77 -13.93 -9.04
CA SER A 143 0.37 -14.33 -9.26
C SER A 143 -0.55 -13.68 -8.24
N ASN A 144 -1.87 -13.79 -8.46
CA ASN A 144 -2.87 -13.33 -7.51
C ASN A 144 -3.32 -14.39 -6.50
N MET A 145 -2.78 -15.61 -6.58
CA MET A 145 -3.23 -16.74 -5.76
C MET A 145 -3.01 -16.48 -4.27
N SER A 146 -1.96 -15.75 -3.93
CA SER A 146 -1.62 -15.38 -2.56
C SER A 146 -2.66 -14.46 -1.90
N LEU A 147 -3.27 -13.55 -2.66
CA LEU A 147 -4.29 -12.65 -2.13
C LEU A 147 -5.64 -13.32 -1.90
N LYS A 148 -5.91 -14.46 -2.55
CA LYS A 148 -7.18 -15.17 -2.36
C LYS A 148 -7.25 -15.89 -1.01
N VAL A 149 -6.10 -16.31 -0.49
CA VAL A 149 -6.02 -17.13 0.72
C VAL A 149 -5.57 -16.27 1.89
N VAL A 150 -6.54 -15.75 2.64
CA VAL A 150 -6.26 -15.03 3.89
C VAL A 150 -6.09 -16.05 5.03
N PRO A 151 -5.02 -15.95 5.84
CA PRO A 151 -4.81 -16.88 6.93
C PRO A 151 -5.97 -16.87 7.95
N THR A 152 -6.36 -18.04 8.44
CA THR A 152 -7.50 -18.19 9.36
C THR A 152 -7.30 -17.46 10.69
N TRP A 153 -6.06 -17.26 11.13
CA TRP A 153 -5.73 -16.54 12.37
C TRP A 153 -6.11 -15.06 12.35
N THR A 154 -6.40 -14.49 11.17
CA THR A 154 -6.88 -13.11 11.00
C THR A 154 -8.32 -12.94 11.44
N ASN A 155 -9.08 -14.04 11.56
CA ASN A 155 -10.52 -14.02 11.80
C ASN A 155 -11.27 -13.10 10.82
N LEU A 156 -10.84 -13.06 9.55
CA LEU A 156 -11.50 -12.29 8.52
C LEU A 156 -12.97 -12.69 8.38
N LYS A 157 -13.87 -11.72 8.47
CA LYS A 157 -15.29 -11.83 8.15
C LYS A 157 -15.59 -10.90 7.00
N VAL A 158 -16.24 -11.41 5.96
CA VAL A 158 -16.74 -10.61 4.82
C VAL A 158 -18.26 -10.61 4.91
N TYR A 159 -18.89 -9.43 4.86
CA TYR A 159 -20.34 -9.30 5.04
C TYR A 159 -21.13 -9.33 3.71
N GLU A 160 -20.43 -9.40 2.57
CA GLU A 160 -21.00 -9.48 1.23
C GLU A 160 -20.43 -10.68 0.46
N ASP A 161 -20.87 -10.88 -0.79
CA ASP A 161 -20.42 -11.98 -1.65
C ASP A 161 -18.88 -12.08 -1.70
N GLY A 162 -18.33 -13.15 -1.12
CA GLY A 162 -16.89 -13.28 -0.82
C GLY A 162 -15.96 -13.19 -2.03
N HIS A 163 -16.48 -13.50 -3.23
CA HIS A 163 -15.74 -13.34 -4.50
C HIS A 163 -15.34 -11.89 -4.78
N GLN A 164 -16.00 -10.92 -4.14
CA GLN A 164 -15.64 -9.51 -4.24
C GLN A 164 -14.36 -9.12 -3.49
N MET A 165 -13.61 -10.06 -2.91
CA MET A 165 -12.36 -9.75 -2.19
C MET A 165 -11.11 -10.44 -2.76
N ASP A 166 -11.24 -11.28 -3.80
CA ASP A 166 -10.14 -12.13 -4.32
C ASP A 166 -8.93 -11.33 -4.82
N ASP A 167 -9.14 -10.16 -5.40
CA ASP A 167 -8.12 -9.30 -6.01
C ASP A 167 -7.70 -8.12 -5.11
N ILE A 168 -8.24 -8.05 -3.89
CA ILE A 168 -8.01 -6.96 -2.94
C ILE A 168 -6.92 -7.37 -1.94
N ALA A 169 -5.81 -6.64 -1.93
CA ALA A 169 -4.76 -6.75 -0.92
C ALA A 169 -5.12 -5.95 0.34
N GLY A 170 -5.76 -4.79 0.17
CA GLY A 170 -6.12 -3.90 1.26
C GLY A 170 -6.90 -2.68 0.79
N ILE A 171 -7.17 -1.75 1.71
CA ILE A 171 -7.86 -0.50 1.45
C ILE A 171 -6.98 0.67 1.91
N ALA A 172 -6.77 1.63 1.01
CA ALA A 172 -6.01 2.84 1.29
C ALA A 172 -6.77 3.81 2.19
N ILE A 173 -6.06 4.73 2.84
CA ILE A 173 -6.67 5.74 3.73
C ILE A 173 -7.70 6.64 3.03
N ASN A 174 -7.64 6.76 1.70
CA ASN A 174 -8.62 7.52 0.92
C ASN A 174 -9.82 6.68 0.44
N GLY A 175 -9.86 5.37 0.74
CA GLY A 175 -10.93 4.44 0.36
C GLY A 175 -10.68 3.66 -0.94
N GLY A 176 -9.60 3.96 -1.66
CA GLY A 176 -9.25 3.22 -2.87
C GLY A 176 -8.74 1.81 -2.58
N ILE A 177 -9.03 0.90 -3.49
CA ILE A 177 -8.61 -0.51 -3.42
C ILE A 177 -7.11 -0.61 -3.67
N ILE A 178 -6.39 -1.32 -2.79
CA ILE A 178 -5.01 -1.74 -3.01
C ILE A 178 -5.06 -3.16 -3.60
N LYS A 179 -4.50 -3.33 -4.79
CA LYS A 179 -4.40 -4.61 -5.51
C LYS A 179 -2.94 -5.10 -5.45
N ALA A 180 -2.72 -6.40 -5.64
CA ALA A 180 -1.34 -6.88 -5.82
C ALA A 180 -0.78 -6.38 -7.16
N PRO A 181 0.53 -6.13 -7.22
CA PRO A 181 1.16 -5.39 -8.31
C PRO A 181 1.04 -6.04 -9.70
N ILE A 182 0.98 -7.38 -9.78
CA ILE A 182 1.20 -8.13 -11.03
C ILE A 182 -0.02 -8.97 -11.47
N VAL A 183 -1.12 -8.90 -10.70
CA VAL A 183 -2.28 -9.81 -10.76
C VAL A 183 -2.88 -10.01 -12.16
N LYS A 184 -3.03 -8.94 -12.94
CA LYS A 184 -3.83 -8.99 -14.16
C LYS A 184 -3.03 -8.72 -15.43
N TYR A 185 -2.18 -7.69 -15.40
CA TYR A 185 -1.40 -7.29 -16.57
C TYR A 185 -0.05 -7.99 -16.64
N MET A 186 0.32 -8.82 -15.65
CA MET A 186 1.65 -9.44 -15.54
C MET A 186 2.80 -8.44 -15.77
N MET A 187 2.56 -7.17 -15.46
CA MET A 187 3.42 -6.05 -15.77
C MET A 187 3.87 -5.43 -14.46
N ASP A 188 5.16 -5.16 -14.37
CA ASP A 188 5.70 -4.36 -13.29
C ASP A 188 5.36 -2.88 -13.55
N PRO A 189 4.58 -2.22 -12.65
CA PRO A 189 4.16 -0.84 -12.84
C PRO A 189 5.28 0.20 -12.89
N TYR A 190 6.44 -0.05 -12.27
CA TYR A 190 7.57 0.88 -12.28
C TYR A 190 8.58 0.56 -13.38
N PHE A 191 8.68 -0.71 -13.76
CA PHE A 191 9.62 -1.18 -14.79
C PHE A 191 8.86 -2.10 -15.75
N PRO A 192 8.03 -1.54 -16.65
CA PRO A 192 7.27 -2.32 -17.62
C PRO A 192 8.19 -2.84 -18.73
N THR A 193 9.20 -3.63 -18.37
CA THR A 193 9.96 -4.43 -19.32
C THR A 193 9.19 -5.70 -19.64
N PHE A 194 9.61 -6.40 -20.70
CA PHE A 194 9.06 -7.67 -21.16
C PHE A 194 9.30 -8.78 -20.13
N THR A 195 8.63 -8.74 -18.98
CA THR A 195 8.71 -9.82 -18.01
C THR A 195 7.92 -11.02 -18.56
N LEU A 196 8.64 -12.14 -18.76
CA LEU A 196 8.11 -13.46 -19.11
C LEU A 196 7.70 -13.69 -20.59
N GLY A 197 8.26 -12.95 -21.54
CA GLY A 197 8.16 -13.29 -22.97
C GLY A 197 6.75 -13.20 -23.58
N ARG A 198 5.83 -12.47 -22.92
CA ARG A 198 4.49 -12.19 -23.46
C ARG A 198 4.48 -10.80 -24.11
N ASN A 199 4.03 -10.70 -25.35
CA ASN A 199 3.69 -9.42 -25.97
C ASN A 199 2.46 -8.85 -25.25
N PHE A 200 2.67 -7.81 -24.43
CA PHE A 200 1.56 -7.06 -23.87
C PHE A 200 0.92 -6.21 -24.96
N THR A 201 -0.31 -6.57 -25.34
CA THR A 201 -1.08 -5.77 -26.29
C THR A 201 -1.69 -4.53 -25.66
N GLN A 202 -1.79 -4.46 -24.32
CA GLN A 202 -2.38 -3.32 -23.60
C GLN A 202 -1.69 -3.09 -22.24
N SER A 203 -1.01 -1.95 -22.10
CA SER A 203 -0.59 -1.43 -20.80
C SER A 203 -1.76 -0.70 -20.14
N PRO A 204 -2.03 -0.90 -18.83
CA PRO A 204 -3.07 -0.13 -18.15
C PRO A 204 -2.76 1.37 -18.25
N THR A 205 -3.78 2.15 -18.55
CA THR A 205 -3.65 3.61 -18.55
C THR A 205 -3.75 4.10 -17.12
N PHE A 206 -2.63 4.56 -16.55
CA PHE A 206 -2.63 5.21 -15.25
C PHE A 206 -3.09 6.68 -15.35
N ASP A 207 -3.73 7.15 -14.29
CA ASP A 207 -3.85 8.59 -14.00
C ASP A 207 -2.62 9.12 -13.26
N THR A 208 -2.56 10.44 -13.05
CA THR A 208 -1.47 11.07 -12.27
C THR A 208 -1.45 10.68 -10.81
N CYS A 209 -2.48 10.01 -10.31
CA CYS A 209 -2.48 9.39 -9.00
C CYS A 209 -1.96 7.95 -9.04
N LEU A 210 -1.48 7.47 -10.19
CA LEU A 210 -0.97 6.13 -10.39
C LEU A 210 -1.97 5.03 -10.03
N GLY A 211 -3.27 5.34 -10.10
CA GLY A 211 -4.29 4.33 -10.14
C GLY A 211 -4.77 4.08 -11.56
N PHE A 212 -5.60 3.07 -11.69
CA PHE A 212 -6.16 2.65 -12.96
C PHE A 212 -7.55 2.06 -12.73
N VAL A 213 -8.34 2.04 -13.80
CA VAL A 213 -9.63 1.33 -13.86
C VAL A 213 -9.39 0.04 -14.65
N ASP A 214 -9.67 -1.11 -14.05
CA ASP A 214 -9.55 -2.39 -14.74
C ASP A 214 -10.75 -2.65 -15.67
N GLU A 215 -10.69 -3.75 -16.42
CA GLU A 215 -11.78 -4.15 -17.35
C GLU A 215 -13.11 -4.44 -16.64
N GLN A 216 -13.10 -4.73 -15.33
CA GLN A 216 -14.30 -4.86 -14.50
C GLN A 216 -14.80 -3.50 -14.01
N SER A 217 -14.29 -2.40 -14.58
CA SER A 217 -14.56 -1.03 -14.15
C SER A 217 -14.16 -0.76 -12.70
N THR A 218 -13.29 -1.57 -12.10
CA THR A 218 -12.88 -1.40 -10.71
C THR A 218 -11.63 -0.53 -10.67
N TYR A 219 -11.71 0.57 -9.93
CA TYR A 219 -10.55 1.41 -9.67
C TYR A 219 -9.64 0.79 -8.60
N GLY A 220 -8.32 0.87 -8.79
CA GLY A 220 -7.39 0.45 -7.75
C GLY A 220 -5.96 0.94 -7.94
N TYR A 221 -5.15 0.69 -6.91
CA TYR A 221 -3.72 1.00 -6.85
C TYR A 221 -2.91 -0.29 -6.85
N ILE A 222 -1.89 -0.35 -7.71
CA ILE A 222 -0.89 -1.45 -7.75
C ILE A 222 0.52 -0.99 -7.40
N MET A 223 0.70 0.31 -7.17
CA MET A 223 1.95 0.98 -6.84
C MET A 223 1.66 2.21 -5.98
N LEU A 224 2.69 2.80 -5.39
CA LEU A 224 2.52 3.90 -4.44
C LEU A 224 1.83 5.09 -5.09
N SER A 225 0.63 5.43 -4.60
CA SER A 225 -0.13 6.55 -5.15
C SER A 225 0.30 7.87 -4.50
N PRO A 226 0.63 8.91 -5.28
CA PRO A 226 0.88 10.24 -4.74
C PRO A 226 -0.39 10.87 -4.11
N CYS A 227 -1.58 10.44 -4.52
CA CYS A 227 -2.86 11.03 -4.08
C CYS A 227 -3.42 10.44 -2.78
N ILE A 228 -2.83 9.36 -2.29
CA ILE A 228 -3.07 8.91 -0.91
C ILE A 228 -2.40 9.87 0.07
N SER A 229 -1.29 10.44 -0.40
CA SER A 229 -0.29 11.08 0.42
C SER A 229 -0.34 12.61 0.38
N ASN A 230 -0.85 13.16 -0.73
CA ASN A 230 -0.87 14.58 -0.99
C ASN A 230 -2.20 15.00 -1.62
N SER A 231 -2.95 15.84 -0.91
CA SER A 231 -4.25 16.34 -1.36
C SER A 231 -4.18 17.38 -2.49
N SER A 232 -3.00 17.89 -2.84
CA SER A 232 -2.86 18.77 -4.01
C SER A 232 -2.87 17.99 -5.33
N MET A 233 -2.41 16.73 -5.31
CA MET A 233 -2.39 15.85 -6.49
C MET A 233 -3.78 15.35 -6.88
N ILE A 234 -4.66 15.24 -5.89
CA ILE A 234 -6.07 14.88 -5.98
C ILE A 234 -6.83 15.75 -7.02
N ALA A 235 -6.46 17.03 -7.16
CA ALA A 235 -7.12 17.95 -8.09
C ALA A 235 -6.70 17.77 -9.57
N GLN A 236 -5.67 16.98 -9.86
CA GLN A 236 -5.15 16.83 -11.22
C GLN A 236 -5.89 15.70 -11.95
N ASN A 237 -6.90 16.04 -12.75
CA ASN A 237 -7.59 15.07 -13.60
C ASN A 237 -6.88 14.89 -14.95
N ARG A 238 -5.76 14.17 -14.96
CA ARG A 238 -5.07 13.83 -16.22
C ARG A 238 -4.51 12.42 -16.19
N SER A 239 -4.39 11.83 -17.37
CA SER A 239 -3.65 10.57 -17.53
C SER A 239 -2.17 10.80 -17.28
N CYS A 240 -1.50 9.85 -16.62
CA CYS A 240 -0.06 9.84 -16.41
C CYS A 240 0.70 9.98 -17.74
N GLY A 241 0.24 9.33 -18.81
CA GLY A 241 0.86 9.42 -20.15
C GLY A 241 0.80 10.81 -20.79
N LYS A 242 -0.01 11.73 -20.26
CA LYS A 242 -0.08 13.14 -20.69
C LYS A 242 0.62 14.10 -19.72
N ASP A 243 1.10 13.60 -18.58
CA ASP A 243 1.85 14.40 -17.62
C ASP A 243 3.35 14.14 -17.82
N PRO A 244 4.16 15.16 -18.17
CA PRO A 244 5.57 14.95 -18.49
C PRO A 244 6.36 14.34 -17.33
N PHE A 245 6.05 14.72 -16.09
CA PHE A 245 6.75 14.20 -14.91
C PHE A 245 6.36 12.75 -14.64
N CYS A 246 5.06 12.44 -14.70
CA CYS A 246 4.55 11.09 -14.52
C CYS A 246 5.01 10.12 -15.61
N SER A 247 4.90 10.51 -16.88
CA SER A 247 5.20 9.64 -18.03
C SER A 247 6.69 9.37 -18.22
N GLN A 248 7.56 10.31 -17.83
CA GLN A 248 9.00 10.15 -17.93
C GLN A 248 9.56 9.20 -16.87
N ASP A 249 9.07 9.32 -15.63
CA ASP A 249 9.58 8.54 -14.51
C ASP A 249 8.48 8.31 -13.45
N ILE A 250 7.66 7.28 -13.69
CA ILE A 250 6.57 6.88 -12.79
C ILE A 250 7.08 6.63 -11.37
N LYS A 251 8.29 6.07 -11.23
CA LYS A 251 8.90 5.78 -9.93
C LYS A 251 9.17 7.06 -9.16
N ASN A 252 9.88 8.00 -9.76
CA ASN A 252 10.14 9.29 -9.12
C ASN A 252 8.87 10.09 -8.91
N HIS A 253 7.91 10.05 -9.84
CA HIS A 253 6.59 10.67 -9.68
C HIS A 253 5.87 10.15 -8.43
N SER A 254 5.86 8.82 -8.22
CA SER A 254 5.23 8.22 -7.04
C SER A 254 5.81 8.68 -5.71
N LEU A 255 7.12 8.91 -5.67
CA LEU A 255 7.89 9.23 -4.46
C LEU A 255 7.95 10.73 -4.17
N TYR A 256 7.95 11.56 -5.21
CA TYR A 256 8.12 13.01 -5.08
C TYR A 256 7.04 13.65 -4.21
N PHE A 257 5.80 13.18 -4.30
CA PHE A 257 4.68 13.72 -3.54
C PHE A 257 4.50 13.07 -2.17
N GLN A 258 5.39 12.17 -1.77
CA GLN A 258 5.32 11.55 -0.47
C GLN A 258 5.92 12.48 0.57
N ASN A 259 5.21 12.67 1.68
CA ASN A 259 5.85 13.17 2.88
C ASN A 259 6.86 12.13 3.34
N ARG A 260 8.11 12.54 3.59
CA ARG A 260 9.19 11.68 4.05
C ARG A 260 9.07 11.43 5.55
N GLN A 261 7.91 10.92 5.95
CA GLN A 261 7.57 10.60 7.34
C GLN A 261 6.80 9.30 7.37
N GLU A 262 7.09 8.51 8.38
CA GLU A 262 6.30 7.33 8.75
C GLU A 262 4.83 7.71 8.95
N ARG A 263 3.93 7.02 8.25
CA ARG A 263 2.48 7.21 8.37
C ARG A 263 1.72 6.03 7.81
N VAL A 264 0.47 5.89 8.27
CA VAL A 264 -0.51 4.96 7.72
C VAL A 264 -0.91 5.39 6.31
N LEU A 265 -0.82 4.46 5.36
CA LEU A 265 -1.33 4.60 3.99
C LEU A 265 -2.53 3.69 3.72
N GLY A 266 -2.77 2.68 4.56
CA GLY A 266 -3.95 1.82 4.46
C GLY A 266 -3.95 0.68 5.48
N ILE A 267 -4.87 -0.26 5.26
CA ILE A 267 -5.00 -1.49 6.03
C ILE A 267 -5.09 -2.67 5.07
N ALA A 268 -4.32 -3.72 5.35
CA ALA A 268 -4.35 -4.95 4.60
C ALA A 268 -5.58 -5.80 4.97
N LYS A 269 -5.97 -6.70 4.07
CA LYS A 269 -7.12 -7.60 4.27
C LYS A 269 -6.93 -8.57 5.44
N ASP A 270 -5.70 -8.81 5.86
CA ASP A 270 -5.36 -9.62 7.04
C ASP A 270 -5.31 -8.80 8.35
N GLY A 271 -5.57 -7.49 8.28
CA GLY A 271 -5.66 -6.59 9.43
C GLY A 271 -4.36 -5.90 9.82
N HIS A 272 -3.24 -6.13 9.11
CA HIS A 272 -2.01 -5.38 9.36
C HIS A 272 -2.01 -4.01 8.69
N ILE A 273 -1.31 -3.08 9.31
CA ILE A 273 -1.17 -1.70 8.82
C ILE A 273 -0.31 -1.71 7.55
N ILE A 274 -0.70 -0.88 6.59
CA ILE A 274 0.13 -0.54 5.42
C ILE A 274 0.64 0.88 5.63
N GLN A 275 1.95 1.05 5.61
CA GLN A 275 2.58 2.33 5.89
C GLN A 275 3.39 2.87 4.71
N SER A 276 3.88 4.09 4.89
CA SER A 276 4.75 4.79 3.95
C SER A 276 6.06 4.03 3.68
N PRO A 277 6.79 4.37 2.60
CA PRO A 277 8.12 3.83 2.33
C PRO A 277 9.23 4.44 3.21
N PHE A 278 8.89 5.26 4.19
CA PHE A 278 9.83 5.97 5.05
C PHE A 278 9.69 5.54 6.50
N PHE A 279 10.83 5.42 7.16
CA PHE A 279 10.90 5.42 8.62
C PHE A 279 10.63 6.82 9.18
N TYR A 280 10.50 6.91 10.50
CA TYR A 280 10.21 8.15 11.20
C TYR A 280 11.22 9.27 10.89
N GLU A 281 12.51 8.93 10.83
CA GLU A 281 13.60 9.86 10.53
C GLU A 281 13.65 10.28 9.03
N GLY A 282 12.68 9.82 8.23
CA GLY A 282 12.56 10.13 6.82
C GLY A 282 13.50 9.36 5.90
N SER A 283 14.24 8.39 6.46
CA SER A 283 15.05 7.47 5.69
C SER A 283 14.15 6.44 4.96
N PHE A 284 14.57 5.99 3.78
CA PHE A 284 13.83 4.99 3.03
C PHE A 284 13.95 3.61 3.67
N ILE A 285 12.83 2.89 3.74
CA ILE A 285 12.82 1.47 4.06
C ILE A 285 13.54 0.71 2.93
N ARG A 286 14.58 -0.04 3.31
CA ARG A 286 15.44 -0.75 2.37
C ARG A 286 15.07 -2.22 2.32
N CYS A 287 15.63 -2.91 1.32
CA CYS A 287 15.53 -4.35 1.17
C CYS A 287 15.98 -5.16 2.40
N THR A 288 16.98 -4.68 3.13
CA THR A 288 17.44 -5.28 4.39
C THR A 288 16.34 -5.35 5.44
N ASN A 289 15.37 -4.43 5.38
CA ASN A 289 14.31 -4.33 6.35
C ASN A 289 13.11 -5.20 5.97
N LEU A 290 12.90 -5.45 4.68
CA LEU A 290 11.71 -6.13 4.17
C LEU A 290 11.89 -7.64 4.10
N ASP A 291 10.82 -8.33 4.48
CA ASP A 291 10.66 -9.74 4.18
C ASP A 291 10.13 -9.97 2.75
N GLN A 292 9.95 -11.24 2.40
CA GLN A 292 9.46 -11.63 1.08
C GLN A 292 7.99 -11.27 0.80
N CYS A 293 7.20 -10.98 1.83
CA CYS A 293 5.80 -10.55 1.68
C CYS A 293 5.65 -9.04 1.52
N GLY A 294 6.72 -8.26 1.68
CA GLY A 294 6.71 -6.79 1.58
C GLY A 294 6.45 -6.08 2.90
N GLY A 295 6.58 -6.78 4.03
CA GLY A 295 6.47 -6.20 5.35
C GLY A 295 7.74 -6.34 6.18
N TYR A 296 7.68 -5.84 7.42
CA TYR A 296 8.75 -5.95 8.39
C TYR A 296 8.21 -5.82 9.82
N PHE A 297 9.05 -6.18 10.79
CA PHE A 297 8.75 -6.01 12.21
C PHE A 297 9.29 -4.68 12.72
N MET A 298 8.44 -3.88 13.34
CA MET A 298 8.83 -2.71 14.12
C MET A 298 9.45 -3.14 15.46
N GLU A 299 10.09 -2.21 16.19
CA GLU A 299 10.88 -2.50 17.39
C GLU A 299 10.12 -3.30 18.48
N GLN A 300 8.80 -3.14 18.59
CA GLN A 300 7.96 -3.88 19.55
C GLN A 300 7.29 -5.13 18.96
N GLN A 301 7.87 -5.72 17.92
CA GLN A 301 7.40 -6.94 17.25
C GLN A 301 6.03 -6.84 16.57
N THR A 302 5.56 -5.62 16.33
CA THR A 302 4.39 -5.39 15.47
C THR A 302 4.80 -5.52 14.02
N TYR A 303 4.09 -6.37 13.27
CA TYR A 303 4.33 -6.58 11.85
C TYR A 303 3.50 -5.60 11.01
N VAL A 304 4.10 -5.02 9.98
CA VAL A 304 3.48 -4.00 9.13
C VAL A 304 3.93 -4.18 7.69
N TYR A 305 3.06 -3.89 6.73
CA TYR A 305 3.43 -3.81 5.32
C TYR A 305 3.92 -2.42 4.97
N THR A 306 4.86 -2.31 4.05
CA THR A 306 5.24 -1.02 3.48
C THR A 306 4.72 -0.86 2.07
N TRP A 307 4.38 0.37 1.71
CA TRP A 307 4.21 0.73 0.31
C TRP A 307 5.53 1.26 -0.25
N SER A 308 6.40 0.36 -0.71
CA SER A 308 7.73 0.70 -1.20
C SER A 308 7.81 0.92 -2.72
N ASN A 309 8.93 1.48 -3.15
CA ASN A 309 9.32 1.56 -4.55
C ASN A 309 10.19 0.37 -4.99
N ILE A 310 10.14 -0.74 -4.23
CA ILE A 310 10.84 -1.99 -4.49
C ILE A 310 9.79 -3.10 -4.48
N PHE A 311 9.87 -4.04 -5.42
CA PHE A 311 8.89 -5.10 -5.54
C PHE A 311 8.84 -5.92 -4.23
N PRO A 312 7.65 -6.20 -3.64
CA PRO A 312 6.30 -6.22 -4.25
C PRO A 312 5.51 -4.90 -4.25
N TYR A 313 6.14 -3.77 -3.97
CA TYR A 313 5.52 -2.44 -3.86
C TYR A 313 4.52 -2.29 -2.73
N SER A 314 3.54 -3.16 -2.56
CA SER A 314 2.70 -3.24 -1.37
C SER A 314 2.94 -4.56 -0.65
N MET A 315 2.15 -5.58 -0.96
CA MET A 315 2.30 -6.92 -0.41
C MET A 315 1.93 -7.99 -1.42
N THR A 316 2.55 -9.15 -1.28
CA THR A 316 2.29 -10.35 -2.10
C THR A 316 1.85 -11.55 -1.28
N CYS A 317 1.80 -11.43 0.05
CA CYS A 317 1.22 -12.43 0.92
C CYS A 317 0.70 -11.79 2.21
N PHE A 318 -0.09 -12.55 2.97
CA PHE A 318 -0.62 -12.14 4.26
C PHE A 318 0.16 -12.81 5.40
N GLY A 319 0.62 -12.01 6.36
CA GLY A 319 1.57 -12.35 7.40
C GLY A 319 3.04 -12.14 6.98
N PRO A 320 3.97 -12.47 7.90
CA PRO A 320 5.39 -12.33 7.66
C PRO A 320 5.92 -13.40 6.70
N GLY A 321 6.98 -13.07 5.96
CA GLY A 321 7.83 -13.98 5.22
C GLY A 321 9.00 -14.46 6.09
N SER A 322 9.43 -15.71 5.92
CA SER A 322 10.40 -16.35 6.82
C SER A 322 11.82 -15.79 6.75
N GLN A 323 12.15 -15.04 5.69
CA GLN A 323 13.49 -14.54 5.43
C GLN A 323 13.42 -13.14 4.82
N PRO A 324 14.45 -12.30 5.03
CA PRO A 324 14.76 -11.18 4.13
C PRO A 324 14.81 -11.70 2.68
N SER A 325 14.64 -10.84 1.68
CA SER A 325 14.43 -11.24 0.27
C SER A 325 15.53 -12.14 -0.36
N VAL A 326 15.59 -13.43 0.01
CA VAL A 326 16.55 -14.43 -0.50
C VAL A 326 16.20 -14.83 -1.94
N TYR A 327 14.90 -14.99 -2.21
CA TYR A 327 14.36 -15.24 -3.54
C TYR A 327 14.02 -13.93 -4.25
N THR A 328 14.24 -13.93 -5.56
CA THR A 328 13.98 -12.80 -6.45
C THR A 328 12.76 -13.09 -7.29
N ALA A 329 11.79 -12.18 -7.27
CA ALA A 329 10.62 -12.30 -8.13
C ALA A 329 11.03 -12.06 -9.59
N ARG A 330 10.80 -13.04 -10.47
CA ARG A 330 11.18 -12.96 -11.90
C ARG A 330 10.26 -12.10 -12.74
N CYS A 331 9.15 -11.65 -12.16
CA CYS A 331 8.16 -10.78 -12.81
C CYS A 331 8.42 -9.28 -12.62
N SER A 332 9.53 -8.90 -11.97
CA SER A 332 9.96 -7.53 -11.78
C SER A 332 11.48 -7.44 -11.90
N GLU A 333 11.99 -6.36 -12.50
CA GLU A 333 13.43 -6.05 -12.48
C GLU A 333 13.83 -5.21 -11.25
N ASN A 334 12.85 -4.65 -10.54
CA ASN A 334 13.05 -3.75 -9.41
C ASN A 334 12.84 -4.47 -8.08
N THR A 335 13.59 -5.56 -7.94
CA THR A 335 13.63 -6.41 -6.75
C THR A 335 14.86 -6.09 -5.88
N CYS A 336 14.96 -6.77 -4.75
CA CYS A 336 16.04 -6.57 -3.79
C CYS A 336 17.41 -7.17 -4.18
N SER A 337 17.46 -8.13 -5.10
CA SER A 337 18.71 -8.84 -5.43
C SER A 337 19.65 -8.07 -6.35
N GLY A 338 19.14 -7.08 -7.11
CA GLY A 338 19.97 -6.31 -8.04
C GLY A 338 20.90 -5.29 -7.38
N ARG A 339 20.72 -4.95 -6.10
CA ARG A 339 21.42 -3.81 -5.46
C ARG A 339 22.60 -4.21 -4.58
N TYR A 340 22.57 -5.38 -3.95
CA TYR A 340 23.65 -5.81 -3.06
C TYR A 340 24.99 -6.00 -3.77
N LEU A 341 24.99 -6.56 -4.98
CA LEU A 341 26.22 -6.76 -5.74
C LEU A 341 26.86 -5.42 -6.15
N MET A 342 26.08 -4.37 -6.37
CA MET A 342 26.60 -3.04 -6.68
C MET A 342 27.20 -2.35 -5.45
N GLU A 343 26.56 -2.43 -4.28
CA GLU A 343 27.10 -1.83 -3.05
C GLU A 343 28.41 -2.49 -2.61
N VAL A 344 28.48 -3.83 -2.63
CA VAL A 344 29.71 -4.56 -2.29
C VAL A 344 30.82 -4.29 -3.31
N GLY A 345 30.47 -4.20 -4.61
CA GLY A 345 31.42 -3.86 -5.66
C GLY A 345 32.05 -2.48 -5.48
N LEU A 346 31.25 -1.47 -5.09
CA LEU A 346 31.76 -0.11 -4.83
C LEU A 346 32.67 -0.06 -3.60
N ILE A 347 32.33 -0.78 -2.53
CA ILE A 347 33.19 -0.87 -1.33
C ILE A 347 34.52 -1.55 -1.67
N LEU A 348 34.49 -2.65 -2.42
CA LEU A 348 35.71 -3.35 -2.86
C LEU A 348 36.56 -2.45 -3.77
N MET A 349 35.96 -1.71 -4.71
CA MET A 349 36.66 -0.75 -5.55
C MET A 349 37.30 0.39 -4.75
N ALA A 350 36.57 0.94 -3.76
CA ALA A 350 37.08 1.98 -2.89
C ALA A 350 38.25 1.48 -2.01
N LEU A 351 38.14 0.26 -1.48
CA LEU A 351 39.23 -0.38 -0.73
C LEU A 351 40.44 -0.66 -1.63
N LEU A 352 40.21 -1.10 -2.88
CA LEU A 352 41.29 -1.33 -3.85
C LEU A 352 42.02 -0.03 -4.19
N GLN A 353 41.30 1.08 -4.38
CA GLN A 353 41.89 2.40 -4.60
C GLN A 353 42.70 2.86 -3.38
N PHE A 354 42.22 2.59 -2.16
CA PHE A 354 42.94 2.92 -0.93
C PHE A 354 44.24 2.11 -0.80
N ILE A 355 44.24 0.82 -1.20
CA ILE A 355 45.44 -0.03 -1.22
C ILE A 355 46.45 0.46 -2.27
N ILE A 356 46.01 0.94 -3.44
CA ILE A 356 46.90 1.44 -4.50
C ILE A 356 47.57 2.77 -4.12
N LEU A 357 46.96 3.55 -3.22
CA LEU A 357 47.47 4.86 -2.78
C LEU A 357 48.46 4.78 -1.61
N ILE A 358 48.65 3.60 -1.01
CA ILE A 358 49.66 3.31 0.03
C ILE A 358 50.86 2.66 -0.65
#